data_AF-A0A940RND0-F1
#
_entry.id   AF-A0A940RND0-F1
#
_cell.length_a   1.000
_cell.length_b   1.000
_cell.length_c   1.000
_cell.angle_alpha   90.00
_cell.angle_beta   90.00
_cell.angle_gamma   90.00
#
_symmetry.space_group_name_H-M   'P 1'
#
loop_
_entity.id
_entity.type
_entity.pdbx_description
1 polymer ?
#
loop_
_entity_poly.entity_id
_entity_poly.type
_entity_poly.pdbx_seq_one_letter_code
_entity_poly.pdbx_strand_id
1 'polypeptide(L)'
;MHDFVAWLDQWQTLISGLLAIIAAIVGAILLRKQIVQADAHEHSRLRRRLTAIRATLPLTLSGLGQFVRDIICQLAQARRALVPGHIGALRTGFNPPQLPNHLVDALREILEATDDKSIVELISEICCEIQVLNSRIMSLTDQVQMSNLSNVGETVDQYIIQAARVHALIEALFDFARRNEEKGPDCVSWDRVQSVFNLLNIHGNEFAGLRRTLEIRMSRLPSAWTMPDQ
;
A
#
# COMPACT_ATOMS: atom_id res chain seq x y z
N MET A 1 -15.91 67.79 43.82
CA MET A 1 -16.31 66.40 43.51
C MET A 1 -16.65 66.25 42.02
N HIS A 2 -17.27 67.23 41.35
CA HIS A 2 -17.48 67.24 39.90
C HIS A 2 -16.19 67.23 39.05
N ASP A 3 -15.13 67.92 39.47
CA ASP A 3 -13.88 68.02 38.67
C ASP A 3 -13.08 66.70 38.62
N PHE A 4 -13.18 65.87 39.67
CA PHE A 4 -12.53 64.56 39.71
C PHE A 4 -13.17 63.57 38.74
N VAL A 5 -14.50 63.65 38.58
CA VAL A 5 -15.26 62.79 37.65
C VAL A 5 -14.95 63.17 36.20
N ALA A 6 -14.85 64.47 35.88
CA ALA A 6 -14.49 64.93 34.54
C ALA A 6 -13.06 64.57 34.13
N TRP A 7 -12.12 64.58 35.09
CA TRP A 7 -10.75 64.11 34.87
C TRP A 7 -10.70 62.59 34.62
N LEU A 8 -11.47 61.80 35.38
CA LEU A 8 -11.58 60.36 35.18
C LEU A 8 -12.18 59.99 33.81
N ASP A 9 -13.21 60.72 33.36
CA ASP A 9 -13.82 60.56 32.04
C ASP A 9 -12.82 60.78 30.89
N GLN A 10 -11.88 61.73 31.04
CA GLN A 10 -10.85 62.00 30.04
C GLN A 10 -9.82 60.86 29.92
N TRP A 11 -9.52 60.16 31.01
CA TRP A 11 -8.57 59.03 31.02
C TRP A 11 -9.23 57.68 30.75
N GLN A 12 -10.56 57.59 30.87
CA GLN A 12 -11.33 56.36 30.70
C GLN A 12 -11.18 55.73 29.31
N THR A 13 -11.10 56.54 28.25
CA THR A 13 -10.96 56.04 26.86
C THR A 13 -9.58 55.42 26.62
N LEU A 14 -8.53 56.00 27.18
CA LEU A 14 -7.16 55.51 27.09
C LEU A 14 -6.96 54.22 27.89
N ILE A 15 -7.56 54.15 29.09
CA ILE A 15 -7.57 52.93 29.92
C ILE A 15 -8.33 51.81 29.21
N SER A 16 -9.49 52.11 28.60
CA SER A 16 -10.28 51.13 27.85
C SER A 16 -9.53 50.58 26.63
N GLY A 17 -8.83 51.45 25.89
CA GLY A 17 -7.99 51.05 24.76
C GLY A 17 -6.82 50.16 25.18
N LEU A 18 -6.15 50.48 26.29
CA LEU A 18 -5.06 49.67 26.83
C LEU A 18 -5.56 48.29 27.29
N LEU A 19 -6.71 48.23 27.98
CA LEU A 19 -7.34 46.97 28.39
C LEU A 19 -7.74 46.12 27.19
N ALA A 20 -8.24 46.73 26.11
CA ALA A 20 -8.57 46.01 24.88
C ALA A 20 -7.33 45.39 24.23
N ILE A 21 -6.20 46.09 24.19
CA ILE A 21 -4.93 45.56 23.66
C ILE A 21 -4.44 44.40 24.51
N ILE A 22 -4.46 44.54 25.84
CA ILE A 22 -4.06 43.46 26.76
C ILE A 22 -4.96 42.24 26.58
N ALA A 23 -6.28 42.44 26.50
CA ALA A 23 -7.25 41.37 26.25
C ALA A 23 -6.98 40.67 24.90
N ALA A 24 -6.67 41.42 23.85
CA ALA A 24 -6.32 40.87 22.54
C ALA A 24 -5.02 40.05 22.58
N ILE A 25 -3.98 40.53 23.27
CA ILE A 25 -2.71 39.79 23.43
C ILE A 25 -2.93 38.49 24.21
N VAL A 26 -3.65 38.56 25.34
CA VAL A 26 -3.98 37.37 26.15
C VAL A 26 -4.80 36.39 25.34
N GLY A 27 -5.81 36.86 24.61
CA GLY A 27 -6.63 36.04 23.72
C GLY A 27 -5.79 35.32 22.66
N ALA A 28 -4.87 36.03 22.00
CA ALA A 28 -3.97 35.46 21.00
C ALA A 28 -3.05 34.38 21.59
N ILE A 29 -2.51 34.58 22.80
CA ILE A 29 -1.68 33.59 23.49
C ILE A 29 -2.49 32.34 23.86
N LEU A 30 -3.71 32.51 24.37
CA LEU A 30 -4.60 31.39 24.72
C LEU A 30 -5.01 30.59 23.48
N LEU A 31 -5.39 31.26 22.39
CA LEU A 31 -5.70 30.62 21.12
C LEU A 31 -4.52 29.82 20.58
N ARG A 32 -3.30 30.39 20.61
CA ARG A 32 -2.10 29.68 20.17
C ARG A 32 -1.82 28.43 21.02
N LYS A 33 -2.00 28.51 22.34
CA LYS A 33 -1.87 27.35 23.23
C LYS A 33 -2.92 26.28 22.94
N GLN A 34 -4.17 26.68 22.66
CA GLN A 34 -5.23 25.75 22.30
C GLN A 34 -4.95 25.03 20.98
N ILE A 35 -4.44 25.74 19.96
CA ILE A 35 -4.04 25.12 18.67
C ILE A 35 -2.95 24.08 18.90
N VAL A 36 -1.87 24.44 19.60
CA VAL A 36 -0.76 23.51 19.89
C VAL A 36 -1.24 22.28 20.68
N GLN A 37 -2.15 22.48 21.64
CA GLN A 37 -2.72 21.37 22.41
C GLN A 37 -3.63 20.48 21.55
N ALA A 38 -4.44 21.07 20.66
CA ALA A 38 -5.28 20.33 19.73
C ALA A 38 -4.44 19.47 18.77
N ASP A 39 -3.38 20.03 18.20
CA ASP A 39 -2.44 19.30 17.34
C ASP A 39 -1.77 18.14 18.08
N ALA A 40 -1.32 18.37 19.34
CA ALA A 40 -0.73 17.32 20.16
C ALA A 40 -1.71 16.18 20.48
N HIS A 41 -2.98 16.50 20.73
CA HIS A 41 -4.02 15.50 20.95
C HIS A 41 -4.30 14.69 19.67
N GLU A 42 -4.32 15.35 18.51
CA GLU A 42 -4.51 14.70 17.22
C GLU A 42 -3.36 13.73 16.91
N HIS A 43 -2.10 14.17 17.03
CA HIS A 43 -0.94 13.30 16.85
C HIS A 43 -0.94 12.11 17.83
N SER A 44 -1.34 12.32 19.08
CA SER A 44 -1.48 11.22 20.06
C SER A 44 -2.59 10.24 19.67
N ARG A 45 -3.69 10.73 19.09
CA ARG A 45 -4.80 9.89 18.59
C ARG A 45 -4.34 9.05 17.40
N LEU A 46 -3.70 9.67 16.41
CA LEU A 46 -3.15 9.00 15.23
C LEU A 46 -2.12 7.93 15.62
N ARG A 47 -1.17 8.26 16.51
CA ARG A 47 -0.17 7.30 16.98
C ARG A 47 -0.77 6.08 17.66
N ARG A 48 -1.82 6.28 18.48
CA ARG A 48 -2.56 5.17 19.12
C ARG A 48 -3.30 4.32 18.08
N ARG A 49 -3.94 4.96 17.11
CA ARG A 49 -4.61 4.28 15.99
C ARG A 49 -3.62 3.44 15.19
N LEU A 50 -2.48 4.02 14.78
CA LEU A 50 -1.42 3.31 14.07
C LEU A 50 -0.87 2.13 14.88
N THR A 51 -0.66 2.31 16.18
CA THR A 51 -0.17 1.24 17.07
C THR A 51 -1.14 0.05 17.11
N ALA A 52 -2.45 0.31 17.15
CA ALA A 52 -3.48 -0.70 17.13
C ALA A 52 -3.55 -1.43 15.78
N ILE A 53 -3.58 -0.68 14.67
CA ILE A 53 -3.60 -1.24 13.31
C ILE A 53 -2.33 -2.07 13.04
N ARG A 54 -1.17 -1.56 13.45
CA ARG A 54 0.10 -2.26 13.28
C ARG A 54 0.13 -3.60 14.03
N ALA A 55 -0.65 -3.76 15.11
CA ALA A 55 -0.76 -5.03 15.83
C ALA A 55 -1.53 -6.10 15.04
N THR A 56 -2.47 -5.71 14.18
CA THR A 56 -3.22 -6.64 13.32
C THR A 56 -2.64 -6.76 11.91
N LEU A 57 -1.75 -5.84 11.51
CA LEU A 57 -1.13 -5.80 10.19
C LEU A 57 -0.49 -7.13 9.76
N PRO A 58 0.29 -7.86 10.59
CA PRO A 58 0.84 -9.14 10.17
C PRO A 58 -0.22 -10.14 9.71
N LEU A 59 -1.41 -10.14 10.32
CA LEU A 59 -2.51 -11.01 9.94
C LEU A 59 -3.08 -10.63 8.57
N THR A 60 -3.29 -9.33 8.34
CA THR A 60 -3.73 -8.80 7.04
C THR A 60 -2.73 -9.13 5.92
N LEU A 61 -1.43 -8.88 6.15
CA LEU A 61 -0.37 -9.20 5.19
C LEU A 61 -0.30 -10.71 4.92
N SER A 62 -0.52 -11.54 5.93
CA SER A 62 -0.57 -13.00 5.76
C SER A 62 -1.76 -13.42 4.89
N GLY A 63 -2.93 -12.80 5.08
CA GLY A 63 -4.10 -13.01 4.24
C GLY A 63 -3.89 -12.59 2.78
N LEU A 64 -3.29 -11.40 2.55
CA LEU A 64 -2.94 -10.93 1.21
C LEU A 64 -1.88 -11.83 0.56
N GLY A 65 -0.86 -12.21 1.31
CA GLY A 65 0.17 -13.15 0.85
C GLY A 65 -0.43 -14.49 0.45
N GLN A 66 -1.40 -15.01 1.21
CA GLN A 66 -2.11 -16.24 0.84
C GLN A 66 -2.92 -16.08 -0.45
N PHE A 67 -3.70 -15.00 -0.56
CA PHE A 67 -4.46 -14.69 -1.76
C PHE A 67 -3.58 -14.66 -3.02
N VAL A 68 -2.43 -13.97 -2.96
CA VAL A 68 -1.50 -13.88 -4.10
C VAL A 68 -0.84 -15.23 -4.39
N ARG A 69 -0.49 -16.02 -3.36
CA ARG A 69 0.01 -17.40 -3.57
C ARG A 69 -1.00 -18.28 -4.29
N ASP A 70 -2.28 -18.20 -3.91
CA ASP A 70 -3.33 -18.98 -4.55
C ASP A 70 -3.48 -18.62 -6.04
N ILE A 71 -3.38 -17.33 -6.38
CA ILE A 71 -3.31 -16.87 -7.77
C ILE A 71 -2.13 -17.52 -8.50
N ILE A 72 -0.93 -17.43 -7.93
CA ILE A 72 0.29 -17.97 -8.54
C ILE A 72 0.14 -19.48 -8.80
N CYS A 73 -0.34 -20.23 -7.81
CA CYS A 73 -0.55 -21.67 -7.93
C CYS A 73 -1.55 -22.02 -9.03
N GLN A 74 -2.68 -21.30 -9.12
CA GLN A 74 -3.66 -21.52 -10.18
C GLN A 74 -3.12 -21.16 -11.57
N LEU A 75 -2.41 -20.04 -11.70
CA LEU A 75 -1.77 -19.65 -12.96
C LEU A 75 -0.68 -20.65 -13.37
N ALA A 76 0.10 -21.18 -12.43
CA ALA A 76 1.10 -22.20 -12.69
C ALA A 76 0.47 -23.53 -13.12
N GLN A 77 -0.64 -23.94 -12.50
CA GLN A 77 -1.40 -25.12 -12.90
C GLN A 77 -1.99 -24.95 -14.30
N ALA A 78 -2.61 -23.80 -14.56
CA ALA A 78 -3.10 -23.38 -15.86
C ALA A 78 -1.99 -23.40 -16.92
N ARG A 79 -0.80 -22.91 -16.57
CA ARG A 79 0.39 -22.90 -17.44
C ARG A 79 0.89 -24.30 -17.80
N ARG A 80 0.85 -25.24 -16.85
CA ARG A 80 1.19 -26.66 -17.09
C ARG A 80 0.16 -27.36 -17.97
N ALA A 81 -1.11 -27.00 -17.85
CA ALA A 81 -2.19 -27.55 -18.66
C ALA A 81 -2.18 -27.02 -20.11
N LEU A 82 -1.49 -25.90 -20.38
CA LEU A 82 -1.27 -25.39 -21.73
C LEU A 82 -0.35 -26.31 -22.54
N VAL A 83 -0.97 -27.25 -23.26
CA VAL A 83 -0.29 -28.03 -24.31
C VAL A 83 -0.18 -27.15 -25.57
N PRO A 84 0.97 -27.13 -26.26
CA PRO A 84 1.10 -26.44 -27.54
C PRO A 84 -0.03 -26.84 -28.50
N GLY A 85 -0.82 -25.86 -28.95
CA GLY A 85 -1.94 -26.08 -29.88
C GLY A 85 -3.30 -26.43 -29.27
N HIS A 86 -3.44 -26.57 -27.94
CA HIS A 86 -4.72 -26.86 -27.28
C HIS A 86 -5.07 -25.81 -26.21
N ILE A 87 -5.73 -24.72 -26.64
CA ILE A 87 -6.23 -23.64 -25.76
C ILE A 87 -7.37 -24.13 -24.84
N GLY A 88 -7.99 -25.28 -25.17
CA GLY A 88 -9.14 -25.82 -24.45
C GLY A 88 -8.88 -26.17 -22.98
N ALA A 89 -7.64 -26.47 -22.58
CA ALA A 89 -7.31 -26.92 -21.23
C ALA A 89 -7.42 -25.82 -20.16
N LEU A 90 -7.32 -24.54 -20.54
CA LEU A 90 -7.58 -23.40 -19.65
C LEU A 90 -9.07 -23.25 -19.29
N ARG A 91 -9.97 -23.82 -20.12
CA ARG A 91 -11.42 -23.56 -20.04
C ARG A 91 -12.13 -24.20 -18.86
N THR A 92 -11.59 -25.25 -18.26
CA THR A 92 -12.35 -26.11 -17.34
C THR A 92 -11.86 -26.11 -15.89
N GLY A 93 -10.77 -25.41 -15.58
CA GLY A 93 -10.15 -25.52 -14.26
C GLY A 93 -9.58 -24.23 -13.64
N PHE A 94 -9.59 -23.10 -14.35
CA PHE A 94 -9.09 -21.84 -13.80
C PHE A 94 -10.23 -21.06 -13.15
N ASN A 95 -10.22 -20.95 -11.82
CA ASN A 95 -11.19 -20.19 -11.04
C ASN A 95 -10.46 -19.29 -10.05
N PRO A 96 -9.98 -18.12 -10.50
CA PRO A 96 -9.10 -17.28 -9.71
C PRO A 96 -9.74 -16.88 -8.39
N PRO A 97 -8.98 -16.85 -7.29
CA PRO A 97 -9.51 -16.42 -6.01
C PRO A 97 -9.99 -14.98 -6.11
N GLN A 98 -11.05 -14.65 -5.37
CA GLN A 98 -11.53 -13.27 -5.27
C GLN A 98 -10.84 -12.55 -4.11
N LEU A 99 -10.49 -11.28 -4.33
CA LEU A 99 -9.89 -10.45 -3.28
C LEU A 99 -10.93 -10.20 -2.18
N PRO A 100 -10.68 -10.63 -0.93
CA PRO A 100 -11.60 -10.36 0.17
C PRO A 100 -11.64 -8.87 0.52
N ASN A 101 -12.85 -8.28 0.57
CA ASN A 101 -13.05 -6.86 0.85
C ASN A 101 -12.37 -6.38 2.15
N HIS A 102 -12.40 -7.21 3.20
CA HIS A 102 -11.81 -6.86 4.50
C HIS A 102 -10.29 -6.63 4.44
N LEU A 103 -9.59 -7.23 3.47
CA LEU A 103 -8.15 -6.97 3.29
C LEU A 103 -7.91 -5.59 2.69
N VAL A 104 -8.78 -5.14 1.78
CA VAL A 104 -8.73 -3.80 1.19
C VAL A 104 -9.02 -2.74 2.26
N ASP A 105 -10.04 -2.97 3.09
CA ASP A 105 -10.39 -2.09 4.20
C ASP A 105 -9.23 -1.95 5.19
N ALA A 106 -8.56 -3.06 5.52
CA ALA A 106 -7.40 -3.04 6.40
C ALA A 106 -6.20 -2.28 5.80
N LEU A 107 -5.95 -2.39 4.48
CA LEU A 107 -4.91 -1.58 3.83
C LEU A 107 -5.23 -0.08 3.87
N ARG A 108 -6.50 0.27 3.64
CA ARG A 108 -6.98 1.65 3.75
C ARG A 108 -6.80 2.21 5.16
N GLU A 109 -7.12 1.43 6.19
CA GLU A 109 -6.95 1.88 7.58
C GLU A 109 -5.48 2.24 7.90
N ILE A 110 -4.51 1.50 7.36
CA ILE A 110 -3.08 1.82 7.54
C ILE A 110 -2.73 3.12 6.85
N LEU A 111 -3.16 3.31 5.60
CA LEU A 111 -2.92 4.53 4.83
C LEU A 111 -3.50 5.77 5.53
N GLU A 112 -4.65 5.63 6.19
CA GLU A 112 -5.25 6.71 6.99
C GLU A 112 -4.53 6.99 8.31
N ALA A 113 -3.71 6.05 8.80
CA ALA A 113 -3.11 6.11 10.13
C ALA A 113 -1.59 6.39 10.11
N THR A 114 -0.95 6.39 8.94
CA THR A 114 0.50 6.59 8.79
C THR A 114 0.82 7.78 7.89
N ASP A 115 1.74 8.62 8.35
CA ASP A 115 2.32 9.70 7.53
C ASP A 115 3.66 9.27 6.89
N ASP A 116 4.10 8.03 7.14
CA ASP A 116 5.34 7.51 6.56
C ASP A 116 5.20 7.29 5.05
N LYS A 117 5.89 8.12 4.27
CA LYS A 117 5.84 8.08 2.80
C LYS A 117 6.24 6.71 2.23
N SER A 118 7.26 6.05 2.77
CA SER A 118 7.72 4.76 2.24
C SER A 118 6.65 3.67 2.40
N ILE A 119 5.91 3.68 3.52
CA ILE A 119 4.77 2.77 3.74
C ILE A 119 3.60 3.12 2.82
N VAL A 120 3.26 4.41 2.70
CA VAL A 120 2.16 4.87 1.85
C VAL A 120 2.39 4.48 0.39
N GLU A 121 3.58 4.74 -0.15
CA GLU A 121 3.92 4.42 -1.54
C GLU A 121 3.93 2.91 -1.78
N LEU A 122 4.51 2.13 -0.87
CA LEU A 122 4.56 0.67 -1.02
C LEU A 122 3.17 0.02 -0.96
N ILE A 123 2.31 0.44 -0.01
CA ILE A 123 0.93 -0.07 0.07
C ILE A 123 0.13 0.36 -1.17
N SER A 124 0.33 1.59 -1.65
CA SER A 124 -0.33 2.08 -2.87
C SER A 124 0.08 1.28 -4.11
N GLU A 125 1.38 0.96 -4.24
CA GLU A 125 1.89 0.08 -5.29
C GLU A 125 1.25 -1.32 -5.20
N ILE A 126 1.19 -1.92 -4.00
CA ILE A 126 0.54 -3.23 -3.80
C ILE A 126 -0.92 -3.18 -4.25
N CYS A 127 -1.68 -2.15 -3.86
CA CYS A 127 -3.07 -1.97 -4.28
C CYS A 127 -3.20 -1.85 -5.80
N CYS A 128 -2.36 -1.02 -6.43
CA CYS A 128 -2.33 -0.83 -7.87
C CYS A 128 -2.03 -2.15 -8.60
N GLU A 129 -0.99 -2.85 -8.19
CA GLU A 129 -0.58 -4.12 -8.78
C GLU A 129 -1.63 -5.21 -8.62
N ILE A 130 -2.29 -5.32 -7.45
CA ILE A 130 -3.39 -6.25 -7.24
C ILE A 130 -4.57 -5.93 -8.16
N GLN A 131 -4.94 -4.66 -8.31
CA GLN A 131 -6.04 -4.25 -9.20
C GLN A 131 -5.74 -4.60 -10.66
N VAL A 132 -4.53 -4.28 -11.13
CA VAL A 132 -4.09 -4.61 -12.49
C VAL A 132 -4.05 -6.12 -12.69
N LEU A 133 -3.48 -6.86 -11.76
CA LEU A 133 -3.42 -8.32 -11.79
C LEU A 133 -4.83 -8.93 -11.83
N ASN A 134 -5.74 -8.47 -10.98
CA ASN A 134 -7.12 -8.95 -10.94
C ASN A 134 -7.84 -8.68 -12.27
N SER A 135 -7.72 -7.46 -12.82
CA SER A 135 -8.29 -7.12 -14.13
C SER A 135 -7.76 -8.04 -15.23
N ARG A 136 -6.44 -8.29 -15.24
CA ARG A 136 -5.77 -9.17 -16.22
C ARG A 136 -6.19 -10.63 -16.11
N ILE A 137 -6.38 -11.11 -14.88
CA ILE A 137 -6.84 -12.47 -14.59
C ILE A 137 -8.30 -12.65 -15.02
N MET A 138 -9.17 -11.67 -14.74
CA MET A 138 -10.56 -11.71 -15.20
C MET A 138 -10.62 -11.74 -16.74
N SER A 139 -9.76 -10.99 -17.41
CA SER A 139 -9.60 -11.07 -18.87
C SER A 139 -9.20 -12.46 -19.39
N LEU A 140 -8.48 -13.27 -18.60
CA LEU A 140 -8.19 -14.68 -18.99
C LEU A 140 -9.40 -15.58 -18.86
N THR A 141 -10.38 -15.23 -18.04
CA THR A 141 -11.63 -16.01 -17.94
C THR A 141 -12.63 -15.67 -19.05
N ASP A 142 -12.45 -14.52 -19.72
CA ASP A 142 -13.30 -14.11 -20.83
C ASP A 142 -12.94 -14.84 -22.14
N GLN A 143 -13.88 -15.63 -22.64
CA GLN A 143 -13.72 -16.51 -23.80
C GLN A 143 -13.38 -15.75 -25.09
N VAL A 144 -13.91 -14.54 -25.26
CA VAL A 144 -13.69 -13.72 -26.48
C VAL A 144 -12.29 -13.11 -26.47
N GLN A 145 -11.78 -12.76 -25.30
CA GLN A 145 -10.43 -12.21 -25.16
C GLN A 145 -9.37 -13.29 -25.30
N MET A 146 -9.61 -14.49 -24.77
CA MET A 146 -8.68 -15.62 -24.90
C MET A 146 -8.38 -16.02 -26.35
N SER A 147 -9.37 -16.03 -27.24
CA SER A 147 -9.17 -16.39 -28.65
C SER A 147 -8.30 -15.39 -29.42
N ASN A 148 -8.19 -14.15 -28.92
CA ASN A 148 -7.40 -13.10 -29.54
C ASN A 148 -5.96 -13.03 -29.02
N LEU A 149 -5.62 -13.77 -27.96
CA LEU A 149 -4.27 -13.78 -27.38
C LEU A 149 -3.33 -14.67 -28.19
N SER A 150 -2.46 -14.06 -28.99
CA SER A 150 -1.54 -14.76 -29.90
C SER A 150 -0.41 -15.53 -29.20
N ASN A 151 -0.27 -15.45 -27.86
CA ASN A 151 0.71 -16.24 -27.09
C ASN A 151 0.29 -16.40 -25.62
N VAL A 152 -0.78 -17.18 -25.38
CA VAL A 152 -1.37 -17.35 -24.04
C VAL A 152 -0.34 -17.80 -22.99
N GLY A 153 0.64 -18.64 -23.36
CA GLY A 153 1.68 -19.10 -22.45
C GLY A 153 2.56 -17.97 -21.92
N GLU A 154 3.00 -17.06 -22.80
CA GLU A 154 3.79 -15.89 -22.40
C GLU A 154 2.97 -14.91 -21.55
N THR A 155 1.70 -14.70 -21.89
CA THR A 155 0.80 -13.87 -21.07
C THR A 155 0.66 -14.42 -19.65
N VAL A 156 0.45 -15.73 -19.50
CA VAL A 156 0.37 -16.37 -18.18
C VAL A 156 1.70 -16.26 -17.43
N ASP A 157 2.84 -16.46 -18.11
CA ASP A 157 4.16 -16.29 -17.51
C ASP A 157 4.36 -14.87 -16.95
N GLN A 158 3.91 -13.84 -17.68
CA GLN A 158 3.96 -12.44 -17.22
C GLN A 158 3.11 -12.20 -15.98
N TYR A 159 1.93 -12.83 -15.89
CA TYR A 159 1.03 -12.67 -14.75
C TYR A 159 1.55 -13.40 -13.51
N ILE A 160 2.19 -14.57 -13.70
CA ILE A 160 2.88 -15.26 -12.61
C ILE A 160 4.01 -14.38 -12.06
N ILE A 161 4.80 -13.73 -12.92
CA ILE A 161 5.87 -12.81 -12.48
C ILE A 161 5.28 -11.60 -11.74
N GLN A 162 4.18 -11.03 -12.25
CA GLN A 162 3.51 -9.91 -11.59
C GLN A 162 2.99 -10.31 -10.20
N ALA A 163 2.33 -11.46 -10.07
CA ALA A 163 1.84 -11.96 -8.80
C ALA A 163 3.01 -12.24 -7.82
N ALA A 164 4.10 -12.84 -8.28
CA ALA A 164 5.29 -13.04 -7.45
C ALA A 164 5.92 -11.72 -6.98
N ARG A 165 5.90 -10.68 -7.83
CA ARG A 165 6.32 -9.32 -7.46
C ARG A 165 5.43 -8.77 -6.33
N VAL A 166 4.11 -8.85 -6.46
CA VAL A 166 3.18 -8.42 -5.40
C VAL A 166 3.44 -9.16 -4.09
N HIS A 167 3.67 -10.47 -4.15
CA HIS A 167 4.00 -11.27 -2.98
C HIS A 167 5.29 -10.78 -2.29
N ALA A 168 6.34 -10.48 -3.06
CA ALA A 168 7.57 -9.90 -2.52
C ALA A 168 7.38 -8.51 -1.90
N LEU A 169 6.52 -7.66 -2.47
CA LEU A 169 6.17 -6.34 -1.91
C LEU A 169 5.44 -6.50 -0.57
N ILE A 170 4.46 -7.41 -0.49
CA ILE A 170 3.75 -7.74 0.74
C ILE A 170 4.74 -8.25 1.80
N GLU A 171 5.67 -9.11 1.40
CA GLU A 171 6.67 -9.63 2.34
C GLU A 171 7.59 -8.54 2.90
N ALA A 172 7.91 -7.54 2.08
CA ALA A 172 8.74 -6.42 2.50
C ALA A 172 8.07 -5.53 3.58
N LEU A 173 6.74 -5.58 3.72
CA LEU A 173 6.03 -4.88 4.79
C LEU A 173 6.05 -5.62 6.15
N PHE A 174 6.50 -6.88 6.22
CA PHE A 174 6.47 -7.61 7.49
C PHE A 174 7.42 -7.04 8.55
N ASP A 175 8.58 -6.51 8.15
CA ASP A 175 9.54 -5.92 9.10
C ASP A 175 8.95 -4.67 9.76
N PHE A 176 8.28 -3.83 8.98
CA PHE A 176 7.45 -2.76 9.52
C PHE A 176 6.32 -3.33 10.39
N ALA A 177 5.52 -4.28 9.91
CA ALA A 177 4.39 -4.82 10.67
C ALA A 177 4.80 -5.40 12.03
N ARG A 178 5.96 -6.05 12.11
CA ARG A 178 6.51 -6.70 13.32
C ARG A 178 7.23 -5.75 14.27
N ARG A 179 7.32 -4.45 13.94
CA ARG A 179 8.07 -3.44 14.72
C ARG A 179 9.59 -3.67 14.75
N ASN A 180 10.12 -4.33 13.72
CA ASN A 180 11.57 -4.42 13.53
C ASN A 180 12.14 -3.11 12.96
N GLU A 181 11.37 -2.45 12.09
CA GLU A 181 11.75 -1.17 11.46
C GLU A 181 10.64 -0.13 11.64
N GLU A 182 10.99 1.14 11.86
CA GLU A 182 9.99 2.22 11.99
C GLU A 182 9.45 2.70 10.65
N LYS A 183 10.22 2.52 9.58
CA LYS A 183 9.91 2.92 8.22
C LYS A 183 9.64 1.70 7.34
N GLY A 184 9.11 1.94 6.15
CA GLY A 184 9.06 0.97 5.08
C GLY A 184 10.41 0.80 4.39
N PRO A 185 10.55 -0.24 3.55
CA PRO A 185 11.75 -0.42 2.75
C PRO A 185 11.82 0.64 1.65
N ASP A 186 13.02 1.07 1.30
CA ASP A 186 13.25 2.00 0.17
C ASP A 186 13.26 1.27 -1.18
N CYS A 187 13.52 -0.05 -1.18
CA CYS A 187 13.51 -0.87 -2.37
C CYS A 187 13.17 -2.34 -2.07
N VAL A 188 12.69 -3.05 -3.10
CA VAL A 188 12.46 -4.50 -3.06
C VAL A 188 13.24 -5.13 -4.21
N SER A 189 14.17 -6.04 -3.89
CA SER A 189 15.04 -6.66 -4.88
C SER A 189 14.33 -7.74 -5.70
N TRP A 190 14.82 -7.99 -6.92
CA TRP A 190 14.34 -9.11 -7.73
C TRP A 190 14.65 -10.48 -7.10
N ASP A 191 15.67 -10.59 -6.26
CA ASP A 191 15.99 -11.85 -5.56
C ASP A 191 14.85 -12.28 -4.63
N ARG A 192 14.12 -11.32 -4.04
CA ARG A 192 12.90 -11.63 -3.27
C ARG A 192 11.82 -12.21 -4.17
N VAL A 193 11.61 -11.65 -5.35
CA VAL A 193 10.67 -12.20 -6.36
C VAL A 193 11.08 -13.60 -6.78
N GLN A 194 12.37 -13.83 -7.03
CA GLN A 194 12.90 -15.14 -7.37
C GLN A 194 12.69 -16.16 -6.25
N SER A 195 12.84 -15.73 -5.00
CA SER A 195 12.60 -16.57 -3.81
C SER A 195 11.15 -17.08 -3.73
N VAL A 196 10.18 -16.31 -4.22
CA VAL A 196 8.76 -16.75 -4.31
C VAL A 196 8.62 -17.96 -5.23
N PHE A 197 9.31 -17.99 -6.37
CA PHE A 197 9.26 -19.15 -7.27
C PHE A 197 9.86 -20.41 -6.63
N ASN A 198 10.96 -20.25 -5.89
CA ASN A 198 11.58 -21.34 -5.15
C ASN A 198 10.64 -21.86 -4.04
N LEU A 199 10.01 -20.96 -3.28
CA LEU A 199 9.06 -21.29 -2.23
C LEU A 199 7.86 -22.09 -2.77
N LEU A 200 7.38 -21.74 -3.95
CA LEU A 200 6.20 -22.35 -4.58
C LEU A 200 6.55 -23.51 -5.52
N ASN A 201 7.81 -23.94 -5.55
CA ASN A 201 8.28 -25.05 -6.40
C ASN A 201 7.94 -24.83 -7.89
N ILE A 202 8.06 -23.58 -8.35
CA ILE A 202 7.84 -23.15 -9.74
C ILE A 202 9.18 -23.16 -10.45
N HIS A 203 9.65 -24.36 -10.73
CA HIS A 203 10.88 -24.63 -11.43
C HIS A 203 10.70 -25.80 -12.38
N GLY A 204 11.52 -25.87 -13.42
CA GLY A 204 11.44 -26.93 -14.42
C GLY A 204 11.50 -26.39 -15.85
N ASN A 205 11.61 -27.30 -16.81
CA ASN A 205 11.70 -26.94 -18.22
C ASN A 205 10.37 -26.35 -18.73
N GLU A 206 9.24 -26.70 -18.10
CA GLU A 206 7.93 -26.15 -18.41
C GLU A 206 7.82 -24.63 -18.14
N PHE A 207 8.69 -24.07 -17.30
CA PHE A 207 8.75 -22.63 -16.96
C PHE A 207 10.00 -21.95 -17.55
N ALA A 208 10.62 -22.51 -18.59
CA ALA A 208 11.82 -21.90 -19.21
C ALA A 208 11.54 -20.50 -19.77
N GLY A 209 10.35 -20.27 -20.35
CA GLY A 209 9.91 -18.96 -20.84
C GLY A 209 9.80 -17.93 -19.72
N LEU A 210 9.13 -18.31 -18.63
CA LEU A 210 9.03 -17.49 -17.42
C LEU A 210 10.40 -17.09 -16.87
N ARG A 211 11.33 -18.05 -16.74
CA ARG A 211 12.69 -17.77 -16.23
C ARG A 211 13.46 -16.80 -17.12
N ARG A 212 13.42 -17.00 -18.44
CA ARG A 212 14.03 -16.07 -19.40
C ARG A 212 13.44 -14.65 -19.25
N THR A 213 12.12 -14.53 -19.13
CA THR A 213 11.47 -13.23 -18.95
C THR A 213 11.87 -12.57 -17.64
N LEU A 214 11.99 -13.34 -16.55
CA LEU A 214 12.47 -12.85 -15.26
C LEU A 214 13.92 -12.36 -15.36
N GLU A 215 14.83 -13.15 -15.94
CA GLU A 215 16.24 -12.78 -16.15
C GLU A 215 16.38 -11.49 -16.95
N ILE A 216 15.60 -11.33 -18.03
CA ILE A 216 15.58 -10.09 -18.83
C ILE A 216 15.13 -8.88 -17.99
N ARG A 217 14.16 -9.06 -17.09
CA ARG A 217 13.72 -7.98 -16.19
C ARG A 217 14.77 -7.65 -15.15
N MET A 218 15.39 -8.67 -14.54
CA MET A 218 16.48 -8.51 -13.57
C MET A 218 17.68 -7.77 -14.17
N SER A 219 18.00 -8.01 -15.44
CA SER A 219 19.11 -7.32 -16.11
C SER A 219 18.79 -5.88 -16.52
N ARG A 220 17.50 -5.53 -16.66
CA ARG A 220 17.04 -4.22 -17.15
C ARG A 220 16.65 -3.26 -16.03
N LEU A 221 16.13 -3.78 -14.93
CA LEU A 221 15.61 -3.00 -13.81
C LEU A 221 16.45 -3.28 -12.56
N PRO A 222 16.94 -2.23 -11.86
CA PRO A 222 17.82 -2.41 -10.71
C PRO A 222 17.13 -3.11 -9.52
N SER A 223 15.80 -2.99 -9.44
CA SER A 223 14.97 -3.54 -8.38
C SER A 223 13.60 -3.93 -8.93
N ALA A 224 12.87 -4.75 -8.17
CA ALA A 224 11.47 -5.04 -8.46
C ALA A 224 10.57 -3.85 -8.07
N TRP A 225 11.00 -3.02 -7.14
CA TRP A 225 10.39 -1.75 -6.81
C TRP A 225 11.40 -0.86 -6.09
N THR A 226 11.32 0.45 -6.33
CA THR A 226 12.08 1.47 -5.63
C THR A 226 11.12 2.59 -5.26
N MET A 227 11.34 3.18 -4.09
CA MET A 227 10.67 4.41 -3.68
C MET A 227 10.87 5.49 -4.76
N PRO A 228 9.81 6.19 -5.21
CA PRO A 228 9.96 7.30 -6.15
C PRO A 228 10.81 8.42 -5.53
N ASP A 229 11.85 8.86 -6.26
CA ASP A 229 12.66 10.03 -5.89
C ASP A 229 11.75 11.24 -5.69
N GLN A 230 12.04 12.04 -4.64
CA GLN A 230 11.25 13.21 -4.26
C GLN A 230 11.35 14.36 -5.26
#